data_AF-A0AAJ3B2T2-F1
#
_entry.id   AF-A0AAJ3B2T2-F1
#
_cell.length_a   1.000
_cell.length_b   1.000
_cell.length_c   1.000
_cell.angle_alpha   90.00
_cell.angle_beta   90.00
_cell.angle_gamma   90.00
#
_symmetry.space_group_name_H-M   'P 1'
#
loop_
_entity.id
_entity.type
_entity.pdbx_description
1 polymer ?
#
loop_
_entity_poly.entity_id
_entity_poly.type
_entity_poly.pdbx_seq_one_letter_code
_entity_poly.pdbx_strand_id
1 'polypeptide(L)'
;MTSEIIPMTSSDQLKRMELPPEVLLHSTLLCNNLRLSATAEELAVEVAQANGVIAGMHIGRAISEQQHNQLQALFRVMAQETQARHALLEKQQPGASRQDGLEGFILDLLADTIRNLERQVSPEFRGQYYGECRGLLKALILGELLDEAQREQWSADIYRASLQAANQCAAAGQPADEVAVNKQRFQLERLAQQGIKPRAELPR
;
A
#
# COMPACT_ATOMS: atom_id res chain seq x y z
N MET A 1 -36.16 1.89 -19.84
CA MET A 1 -34.83 1.26 -19.96
C MET A 1 -33.88 2.05 -19.08
N THR A 2 -33.76 1.65 -17.82
CA THR A 2 -32.76 2.22 -16.90
C THR A 2 -31.44 1.56 -17.24
N SER A 3 -30.57 2.26 -17.97
CA SER A 3 -29.19 1.83 -18.15
C SER A 3 -28.58 1.69 -16.77
N GLU A 4 -28.31 0.45 -16.34
CA GLU A 4 -27.47 0.18 -15.18
C GLU A 4 -26.11 0.83 -15.47
N ILE A 5 -25.84 1.94 -14.78
CA ILE A 5 -24.53 2.56 -14.79
C ILE A 5 -23.63 1.61 -14.01
N ILE A 6 -23.00 0.68 -14.70
CA ILE A 6 -21.98 -0.19 -14.10
C ILE A 6 -20.88 0.75 -13.58
N PRO A 7 -20.61 0.77 -12.27
CA PRO A 7 -19.57 1.62 -11.71
C PRO A 7 -18.24 1.21 -12.35
N MET A 8 -17.68 2.12 -13.14
CA MET A 8 -16.47 1.87 -13.91
C MET A 8 -15.28 1.82 -12.96
N THR A 9 -14.53 0.73 -12.97
CA THR A 9 -13.37 0.58 -12.09
C THR A 9 -12.22 1.50 -12.53
N SER A 10 -11.32 1.86 -11.61
CA SER A 10 -10.12 2.62 -11.97
C SER A 10 -9.24 1.91 -13.01
N SER A 11 -9.25 0.57 -13.03
CA SER A 11 -8.58 -0.22 -14.07
C SER A 11 -9.21 -0.03 -15.45
N ASP A 12 -10.54 0.03 -15.54
CA ASP A 12 -11.25 0.25 -16.80
C ASP A 12 -11.07 1.69 -17.32
N GLN A 13 -10.98 2.65 -16.40
CA GLN A 13 -10.65 4.04 -16.73
C GLN A 13 -9.24 4.18 -17.30
N LEU A 14 -8.24 3.54 -16.67
CA LEU A 14 -6.85 3.57 -17.15
C LEU A 14 -6.70 2.92 -18.53
N LYS A 15 -7.38 1.79 -18.78
CA LYS A 15 -7.35 1.12 -20.10
C LYS A 15 -7.90 2.00 -21.23
N ARG A 16 -8.85 2.89 -20.93
CA ARG A 16 -9.45 3.82 -21.90
C ARG A 16 -8.61 5.05 -22.21
N MET A 17 -7.56 5.31 -21.41
CA MET A 17 -6.68 6.47 -21.60
C MET A 17 -5.58 6.22 -22.65
N GLU A 18 -5.50 5.01 -23.22
CA GLU A 18 -4.51 4.62 -24.25
C GLU A 18 -3.08 4.97 -23.83
N LEU A 19 -2.76 4.74 -22.56
CA LEU A 19 -1.45 5.04 -21.98
C LEU A 19 -0.40 4.06 -22.53
N PRO A 20 0.87 4.50 -22.69
CA PRO A 20 1.98 3.60 -22.93
C PRO A 20 2.05 2.50 -21.85
N PRO A 21 2.48 1.27 -22.16
CA PRO A 21 2.48 0.15 -21.22
C PRO A 21 3.20 0.44 -19.90
N GLU A 22 4.34 1.15 -19.95
CA GLU A 22 5.13 1.51 -18.77
C GLU A 22 4.39 2.51 -17.89
N VAL A 23 3.70 3.47 -18.52
CA VAL A 23 2.86 4.46 -17.84
C VAL A 23 1.63 3.78 -17.25
N LEU A 24 0.98 2.87 -17.97
CA LEU A 24 -0.19 2.13 -17.51
C LEU A 24 0.12 1.33 -16.23
N LEU A 25 1.26 0.63 -16.21
CA LEU A 25 1.71 -0.10 -15.03
C LEU A 25 1.92 0.85 -13.84
N HIS A 26 2.62 1.96 -14.06
CA HIS A 26 2.95 2.92 -13.02
C HIS A 26 1.71 3.66 -12.49
N SER A 27 0.80 4.09 -13.38
CA SER A 27 -0.49 4.67 -13.03
C SER A 27 -1.36 3.69 -12.26
N THR A 28 -1.33 2.39 -12.60
CA THR A 28 -2.04 1.35 -11.84
C THR A 28 -1.48 1.21 -10.42
N LEU A 29 -0.17 1.26 -10.26
CA LEU A 29 0.49 1.23 -8.94
C LEU A 29 0.10 2.45 -8.10
N LEU A 30 0.16 3.66 -8.67
CA LEU A 30 -0.28 4.88 -8.00
C LEU A 30 -1.77 4.81 -7.63
N CYS A 31 -2.61 4.25 -8.52
CA CYS A 31 -4.02 4.07 -8.25
C CYS A 31 -4.27 3.14 -7.06
N ASN A 32 -3.49 2.06 -7.00
CA ASN A 32 -3.54 1.15 -5.88
C ASN A 32 -3.09 1.88 -4.62
N ASN A 33 -1.93 2.53 -4.58
CA ASN A 33 -1.45 3.22 -3.38
C ASN A 33 -2.49 4.17 -2.78
N LEU A 34 -3.12 5.03 -3.60
CA LEU A 34 -4.18 5.94 -3.15
C LEU A 34 -5.38 5.21 -2.55
N ARG A 35 -5.87 4.14 -3.21
CA ARG A 35 -6.96 3.30 -2.72
C ARG A 35 -6.58 2.47 -1.48
N LEU A 36 -5.28 2.28 -1.29
CA LEU A 36 -4.68 1.43 -0.26
C LEU A 36 -4.25 2.23 0.97
N SER A 37 -4.23 3.57 0.92
CA SER A 37 -3.83 4.43 2.04
C SER A 37 -4.67 4.18 3.29
N ALA A 38 -3.99 3.86 4.38
CA ALA A 38 -4.60 3.45 5.65
C ALA A 38 -4.96 4.64 6.54
N THR A 39 -4.27 5.77 6.38
CA THR A 39 -4.50 7.00 7.15
C THR A 39 -4.62 8.21 6.24
N ALA A 40 -5.19 9.30 6.77
CA ALA A 40 -5.29 10.57 6.04
C ALA A 40 -3.90 11.14 5.68
N GLU A 41 -2.90 10.93 6.53
CA GLU A 41 -1.52 11.36 6.30
C GLU A 41 -0.85 10.56 5.19
N GLU A 42 -1.00 9.22 5.19
CA GLU A 42 -0.52 8.36 4.12
C GLU A 42 -1.18 8.72 2.79
N LEU A 43 -2.50 9.00 2.82
CA LEU A 43 -3.23 9.43 1.64
C LEU A 43 -2.70 10.76 1.10
N ALA A 44 -2.40 11.74 1.95
CA ALA A 44 -1.83 13.02 1.53
C ALA A 44 -0.46 12.84 0.83
N VAL A 45 0.39 11.96 1.37
CA VAL A 45 1.68 11.62 0.77
C VAL A 45 1.51 10.94 -0.59
N GLU A 46 0.63 9.96 -0.69
CA GLU A 46 0.39 9.22 -1.94
C GLU A 46 -0.28 10.11 -3.01
N VAL A 47 -1.13 11.09 -2.61
CA VAL A 47 -1.66 12.12 -3.52
C VAL A 47 -0.55 13.02 -4.05
N ALA A 48 0.33 13.50 -3.19
CA ALA A 48 1.47 14.32 -3.61
C ALA A 48 2.39 13.54 -4.57
N GLN A 49 2.68 12.28 -4.24
CA GLN A 49 3.49 11.39 -5.08
C GLN A 49 2.84 11.16 -6.45
N ALA A 50 1.56 10.80 -6.47
CA ALA A 50 0.84 10.52 -7.71
C ALA A 50 0.79 11.76 -8.63
N ASN A 51 0.54 12.95 -8.07
CA ASN A 51 0.55 14.21 -8.82
C ASN A 51 1.94 14.59 -9.33
N GLY A 52 2.99 14.41 -8.52
CA GLY A 52 4.36 14.71 -8.92
C GLY A 52 4.83 13.82 -10.07
N VAL A 53 4.51 12.52 -10.02
CA VAL A 53 4.87 11.56 -11.07
C VAL A 53 4.20 11.90 -12.40
N ILE A 54 2.90 12.19 -12.41
CA ILE A 54 2.20 12.52 -13.68
C ILE A 54 2.64 13.86 -14.26
N ALA A 55 3.02 14.82 -13.40
CA ALA A 55 3.61 16.07 -13.86
C ALA A 55 4.97 15.81 -14.52
N GLY A 56 5.81 14.97 -13.92
CA GLY A 56 7.08 14.53 -14.50
C GLY A 56 6.91 13.81 -15.84
N MET A 57 5.94 12.88 -15.94
CA MET A 57 5.62 12.18 -17.19
C MET A 57 5.14 13.14 -18.29
N HIS A 58 4.37 14.16 -17.94
CA HIS A 58 3.91 15.16 -18.90
C HIS A 58 5.05 16.07 -19.38
N ILE A 59 5.88 16.59 -18.46
CA ILE A 59 7.06 17.41 -18.80
C ILE A 59 8.03 16.60 -19.67
N GLY A 60 8.23 15.32 -19.35
CA GLY A 60 9.03 14.37 -20.12
C GLY A 60 8.39 13.91 -21.44
N ARG A 61 7.18 14.40 -21.78
CA ARG A 61 6.40 14.06 -22.98
C ARG A 61 6.07 12.56 -23.13
N ALA A 62 6.08 11.81 -22.04
CA ALA A 62 5.66 10.41 -22.01
C ALA A 62 4.13 10.27 -22.09
N ILE A 63 3.39 11.32 -21.72
CA ILE A 63 1.92 11.39 -21.81
C ILE A 63 1.49 12.75 -22.39
N SER A 64 0.34 12.76 -23.08
CA SER A 64 -0.27 13.98 -23.59
C SER A 64 -0.86 14.83 -22.45
N GLU A 65 -1.15 16.10 -22.74
CA GLU A 65 -1.86 16.99 -21.81
C GLU A 65 -3.25 16.44 -21.45
N GLN A 66 -3.94 15.84 -22.43
CA GLN A 66 -5.22 15.18 -22.21
C GLN A 66 -5.09 14.01 -21.22
N GLN A 67 -4.09 13.14 -21.40
CA GLN A 67 -3.83 12.01 -20.51
C GLN A 67 -3.41 12.46 -19.11
N HIS A 68 -2.61 13.53 -19.02
CA HIS A 68 -2.26 14.16 -17.74
C HIS A 68 -3.51 14.60 -16.97
N ASN A 69 -4.40 15.35 -17.63
CA ASN A 69 -5.64 15.82 -17.02
C ASN A 69 -6.57 14.67 -16.60
N GLN A 70 -6.66 13.62 -17.41
CA GLN A 70 -7.45 12.42 -17.09
C GLN A 70 -6.89 11.66 -15.87
N LEU A 71 -5.57 11.48 -15.78
CA LEU A 71 -4.92 10.84 -14.63
C LEU A 71 -5.06 11.68 -13.36
N GLN A 72 -4.91 12.99 -13.46
CA GLN A 72 -5.08 13.88 -12.32
C GLN A 72 -6.51 13.86 -11.78
N ALA A 73 -7.51 13.87 -12.68
CA ALA A 73 -8.92 13.73 -12.32
C ALA A 73 -9.19 12.37 -11.65
N LEU A 74 -8.63 11.28 -12.18
CA LEU A 74 -8.75 9.94 -11.60
C LEU A 74 -8.19 9.90 -10.17
N PHE A 75 -6.96 10.39 -9.96
CA PHE A 75 -6.34 10.38 -8.64
C PHE A 75 -7.11 11.23 -7.63
N ARG A 76 -7.66 12.37 -8.06
CA ARG A 76 -8.53 13.20 -7.20
C ARG A 76 -9.78 12.42 -6.77
N VAL A 77 -10.47 11.77 -7.69
CA VAL A 77 -11.68 10.98 -7.38
C VAL A 77 -11.36 9.88 -6.38
N MET A 78 -10.30 9.12 -6.61
CA MET A 78 -9.93 8.04 -5.68
C MET A 78 -9.48 8.54 -4.32
N ALA A 79 -8.79 9.68 -4.26
CA ALA A 79 -8.43 10.30 -2.99
C ALA A 79 -9.69 10.72 -2.23
N GLN A 80 -10.66 11.33 -2.91
CA GLN A 80 -11.95 11.69 -2.31
C GLN A 80 -12.73 10.45 -1.84
N GLU A 81 -12.78 9.38 -2.63
CA GLU A 81 -13.42 8.12 -2.22
C GLU A 81 -12.74 7.50 -1.01
N THR A 82 -11.41 7.52 -0.96
CA THR A 82 -10.64 6.97 0.15
C THR A 82 -10.82 7.82 1.41
N GLN A 83 -10.80 9.14 1.28
CA GLN A 83 -11.08 10.07 2.38
C GLN A 83 -12.52 9.95 2.88
N ALA A 84 -13.50 9.80 1.99
CA ALA A 84 -14.90 9.57 2.34
C ALA A 84 -15.09 8.23 3.06
N ARG A 85 -14.34 7.19 2.66
CA ARG A 85 -14.29 5.93 3.40
C ARG A 85 -13.74 6.12 4.80
N HIS A 86 -12.63 6.84 4.97
CA HIS A 86 -12.10 7.15 6.31
C HIS A 86 -13.15 7.87 7.17
N ALA A 87 -13.81 8.90 6.63
CA ALA A 87 -14.84 9.65 7.34
C ALA A 87 -16.14 8.86 7.63
N LEU A 88 -16.44 7.82 6.86
CA LEU A 88 -17.56 6.91 7.10
C LEU A 88 -17.20 5.87 8.17
N LEU A 89 -15.96 5.36 8.16
CA LEU A 89 -15.43 4.44 9.15
C LEU A 89 -15.33 5.12 10.53
N GLU A 90 -14.91 6.39 10.60
CA GLU A 90 -14.92 7.18 11.84
C GLU A 90 -16.33 7.36 12.45
N LYS A 91 -17.39 7.25 11.63
CA LYS A 91 -18.79 7.45 12.06
C LYS A 91 -19.53 6.14 12.38
N GLN A 92 -18.99 4.98 12.01
CA GLN A 92 -19.60 3.67 12.26
C GLN A 92 -18.89 2.96 13.41
N GLN A 93 -19.23 3.29 14.67
CA GLN A 93 -19.12 2.33 15.78
C GLN A 93 -20.51 1.71 16.00
N PRO A 94 -20.71 0.38 15.85
CA PRO A 94 -20.58 -0.51 17.03
C PRO A 94 -20.27 -2.02 16.76
N GLY A 95 -19.72 -2.69 17.79
CA GLY A 95 -20.24 -3.99 18.29
C GLY A 95 -19.57 -5.30 17.85
N ALA A 96 -18.57 -5.74 18.62
CA ALA A 96 -17.93 -7.06 18.57
C ALA A 96 -18.90 -8.24 18.76
N SER A 97 -18.78 -9.31 17.94
CA SER A 97 -19.08 -10.73 18.33
C SER A 97 -19.01 -11.79 17.21
N ARG A 98 -18.43 -11.55 16.03
CA ARG A 98 -18.23 -12.62 15.00
C ARG A 98 -16.84 -12.66 14.36
N GLN A 99 -15.89 -11.86 14.85
CA GLN A 99 -14.62 -11.59 14.16
C GLN A 99 -13.40 -12.35 14.71
N ASP A 100 -13.43 -12.83 15.97
CA ASP A 100 -12.24 -13.36 16.66
C ASP A 100 -11.54 -14.54 15.95
N GLY A 101 -12.29 -15.42 15.28
CA GLY A 101 -11.69 -16.60 14.62
C GLY A 101 -11.02 -16.30 13.27
N LEU A 102 -11.59 -15.36 12.50
CA LEU A 102 -11.03 -14.95 11.21
C LEU A 102 -9.88 -13.96 11.40
N GLU A 103 -10.01 -13.06 12.38
CA GLU A 103 -8.96 -12.14 12.77
C GLU A 103 -7.69 -12.89 13.21
N GLY A 104 -7.82 -13.82 14.15
CA GLY A 104 -6.70 -14.65 14.61
C GLY A 104 -6.03 -15.36 13.44
N PHE A 105 -6.81 -16.03 12.58
CA PHE A 105 -6.26 -16.70 11.40
C PHE A 105 -5.47 -15.76 10.46
N ILE A 106 -5.99 -14.56 10.18
CA ILE A 106 -5.31 -13.62 9.29
C ILE A 106 -4.05 -13.04 9.97
N LEU A 107 -4.09 -12.81 11.28
CA LEU A 107 -2.92 -12.36 12.06
C LEU A 107 -1.81 -13.42 12.10
N ASP A 108 -2.16 -14.69 12.27
CA ASP A 108 -1.21 -15.81 12.25
C ASP A 108 -0.58 -15.94 10.86
N LEU A 109 -1.41 -15.86 9.82
CA LEU A 109 -0.95 -15.88 8.43
C LEU A 109 -0.03 -14.70 8.13
N LEU A 110 -0.35 -13.50 8.64
CA LEU A 110 0.51 -12.33 8.51
C LEU A 110 1.85 -12.55 9.22
N ALA A 111 1.85 -13.07 10.44
CA ALA A 111 3.06 -13.38 11.18
C ALA A 111 3.96 -14.36 10.40
N ASP A 112 3.39 -15.44 9.86
CA ASP A 112 4.11 -16.42 9.05
C ASP A 112 4.64 -15.83 7.74
N THR A 113 3.86 -14.98 7.09
CA THR A 113 4.27 -14.30 5.86
C THR A 113 5.45 -13.34 6.13
N ILE A 114 5.45 -12.64 7.27
CA ILE A 114 6.59 -11.81 7.69
C ILE A 114 7.83 -12.67 7.98
N ARG A 115 7.69 -13.83 8.65
CA ARG A 115 8.80 -14.78 8.85
C ARG A 115 9.35 -15.29 7.51
N ASN A 116 8.49 -15.52 6.53
CA ASN A 116 8.89 -15.91 5.19
C ASN A 116 9.63 -14.76 4.48
N LEU A 117 9.13 -13.53 4.57
CA LEU A 117 9.80 -12.33 4.05
C LEU A 117 11.22 -12.19 4.61
N GLU A 118 11.39 -12.36 5.93
CA GLU A 118 12.69 -12.22 6.63
C GLU A 118 13.80 -13.17 6.16
N ARG A 119 13.42 -14.27 5.51
CA ARG A 119 14.33 -15.32 5.02
C ARG A 119 14.70 -15.14 3.55
N GLN A 120 14.15 -14.12 2.88
CA GLN A 120 14.33 -13.96 1.44
C GLN A 120 15.71 -13.42 1.09
N VAL A 121 16.38 -14.17 0.21
CA VAL A 121 17.68 -13.83 -0.38
C VAL A 121 17.58 -13.39 -1.84
N SER A 122 16.37 -13.35 -2.40
CA SER A 122 16.08 -12.92 -3.78
C SER A 122 15.20 -11.66 -3.78
N PRO A 123 15.52 -10.64 -4.61
CA PRO A 123 14.69 -9.44 -4.76
C PRO A 123 13.26 -9.73 -5.23
N GLU A 124 13.07 -10.72 -6.10
CA GLU A 124 11.76 -11.11 -6.63
C GLU A 124 10.85 -11.64 -5.53
N PHE A 125 11.31 -12.66 -4.80
CA PHE A 125 10.54 -13.24 -3.69
C PHE A 125 10.38 -12.26 -2.54
N ARG A 126 11.37 -11.40 -2.26
CA ARG A 126 11.21 -10.29 -1.31
C ARG A 126 10.04 -9.40 -1.71
N GLY A 127 9.96 -9.00 -2.98
CA GLY A 127 8.87 -8.17 -3.49
C GLY A 127 7.51 -8.85 -3.34
N GLN A 128 7.44 -10.14 -3.66
CA GLN A 128 6.23 -10.95 -3.50
C GLN A 128 5.76 -11.00 -2.03
N TYR A 129 6.59 -11.49 -1.11
CA TYR A 129 6.21 -11.65 0.30
C TYR A 129 5.93 -10.31 0.99
N TYR A 130 6.63 -9.24 0.59
CA TYR A 130 6.33 -7.88 1.07
C TYR A 130 4.94 -7.42 0.62
N GLY A 131 4.58 -7.67 -0.64
CA GLY A 131 3.25 -7.39 -1.18
C GLY A 131 2.16 -8.18 -0.46
N GLU A 132 2.39 -9.47 -0.20
CA GLU A 132 1.47 -10.34 0.55
C GLU A 132 1.24 -9.83 1.98
N CYS A 133 2.32 -9.47 2.70
CA CYS A 133 2.22 -8.87 4.04
C CYS A 133 1.35 -7.60 4.03
N ARG A 134 1.57 -6.70 3.07
CA ARG A 134 0.79 -5.46 2.95
C ARG A 134 -0.68 -5.75 2.59
N GLY A 135 -0.93 -6.76 1.76
CA GLY A 135 -2.29 -7.22 1.42
C GLY A 135 -3.05 -7.73 2.65
N LEU A 136 -2.41 -8.58 3.46
CA LEU A 136 -2.99 -9.13 4.70
C LEU A 136 -3.23 -8.05 5.75
N LEU A 137 -2.24 -7.18 6.00
CA LEU A 137 -2.41 -6.04 6.90
C LEU A 137 -3.56 -5.15 6.46
N LYS A 138 -3.72 -4.93 5.15
CA LYS A 138 -4.86 -4.17 4.65
C LYS A 138 -6.19 -4.88 4.91
N ALA A 139 -6.27 -6.19 4.70
CA ALA A 139 -7.50 -6.94 4.95
C ALA A 139 -7.95 -6.77 6.41
N LEU A 140 -7.00 -6.82 7.36
CA LEU A 140 -7.25 -6.55 8.78
C LEU A 140 -7.73 -5.11 9.03
N ILE A 141 -7.09 -4.11 8.39
CA ILE A 141 -7.50 -2.70 8.49
C ILE A 141 -8.91 -2.47 7.97
N LEU A 142 -9.23 -3.00 6.79
CA LEU A 142 -10.54 -2.86 6.15
C LEU A 142 -11.64 -3.62 6.91
N GLY A 143 -11.28 -4.68 7.62
CA GLY A 143 -12.17 -5.42 8.49
C GLY A 143 -12.33 -4.80 9.89
N GLU A 144 -11.67 -3.67 10.18
CA GLU A 144 -11.60 -3.03 11.49
C GLU A 144 -11.10 -3.96 12.61
N LEU A 145 -10.26 -4.92 12.23
CA LEU A 145 -9.72 -5.95 13.12
C LEU A 145 -8.45 -5.49 13.86
N LEU A 146 -8.02 -4.25 13.62
CA LEU A 146 -6.87 -3.66 14.28
C LEU A 146 -7.15 -2.21 14.66
N ASP A 147 -6.78 -1.85 15.88
CA ASP A 147 -6.63 -0.46 16.28
C ASP A 147 -5.39 0.19 15.64
N GLU A 148 -5.25 1.51 15.80
CA GLU A 148 -4.15 2.27 15.20
C GLU A 148 -2.77 1.79 15.67
N ALA A 149 -2.61 1.52 16.97
CA ALA A 149 -1.35 1.05 17.54
C ALA A 149 -0.96 -0.33 16.99
N GLN A 150 -1.92 -1.24 16.84
CA GLN A 150 -1.71 -2.55 16.25
C GLN A 150 -1.32 -2.44 14.77
N ARG A 151 -1.96 -1.56 14.00
CA ARG A 151 -1.63 -1.32 12.57
C ARG A 151 -0.20 -0.82 12.40
N GLU A 152 0.20 0.15 13.23
CA GLU A 152 1.55 0.70 13.23
C GLU A 152 2.58 -0.35 13.66
N GLN A 153 2.25 -1.15 14.68
CA GLN A 153 3.12 -2.23 15.15
C GLN A 153 3.37 -3.27 14.06
N TRP A 154 2.33 -3.74 13.37
CA TRP A 154 2.47 -4.67 12.25
C TRP A 154 3.21 -4.05 11.07
N SER A 155 3.00 -2.76 10.79
CA SER A 155 3.75 -2.05 9.75
C SER A 155 5.25 -2.00 10.08
N ALA A 156 5.61 -1.71 11.34
CA ALA A 156 7.00 -1.70 11.80
C ALA A 156 7.67 -3.07 11.59
N ASP A 157 6.96 -4.16 11.91
CA ASP A 157 7.46 -5.52 11.75
C ASP A 157 7.70 -5.87 10.28
N ILE A 158 6.77 -5.51 9.39
CA ILE A 158 6.91 -5.72 7.94
C ILE A 158 8.12 -4.92 7.40
N TYR A 159 8.29 -3.67 7.82
CA TYR A 159 9.43 -2.85 7.37
C TYR A 159 10.76 -3.43 7.86
N ARG A 160 10.85 -3.85 9.13
CA ARG A 160 12.04 -4.54 9.65
C ARG A 160 12.36 -5.78 8.80
N ALA A 161 11.36 -6.63 8.58
CA ALA A 161 11.51 -7.86 7.81
C ALA A 161 12.01 -7.60 6.38
N SER A 162 11.41 -6.62 5.71
CA SER A 162 11.78 -6.23 4.35
C SER A 162 13.21 -5.67 4.24
N LEU A 163 13.66 -4.91 5.26
CA LEU A 163 15.02 -4.38 5.32
C LEU A 163 16.04 -5.49 5.60
N GLN A 164 15.71 -6.44 6.48
CA GLN A 164 16.53 -7.63 6.72
C GLN A 164 16.69 -8.45 5.43
N ALA A 165 15.60 -8.72 4.73
CA ALA A 165 15.62 -9.40 3.43
C ALA A 165 16.46 -8.64 2.40
N ALA A 166 16.35 -7.30 2.34
CA ALA A 166 17.16 -6.49 1.44
C ALA A 166 18.66 -6.64 1.71
N ASN A 167 19.07 -6.67 2.97
CA ASN A 167 20.47 -6.90 3.35
C ASN A 167 20.95 -8.30 2.94
N GLN A 168 20.10 -9.32 3.09
CA GLN A 168 20.40 -10.69 2.65
C GLN A 168 20.53 -10.79 1.13
N CYS A 169 19.64 -10.12 0.37
CA CYS A 169 19.71 -10.03 -1.08
C CYS A 169 21.02 -9.36 -1.53
N ALA A 170 21.41 -8.25 -0.88
CA ALA A 170 22.68 -7.60 -1.14
C ALA A 170 23.89 -8.51 -0.85
N ALA A 171 23.87 -9.26 0.26
CA ALA A 171 24.91 -10.24 0.59
C ALA A 171 24.98 -11.40 -0.41
N ALA A 172 23.86 -11.76 -1.03
CA ALA A 172 23.78 -12.74 -2.11
C ALA A 172 24.21 -12.20 -3.49
N GLY A 173 24.63 -10.93 -3.57
CA GLY A 173 25.06 -10.27 -4.81
C GLY A 173 23.92 -9.75 -5.69
N GLN A 174 22.69 -9.70 -5.17
CA GLN A 174 21.50 -9.23 -5.86
C GLN A 174 20.81 -8.13 -5.03
N PRO A 175 21.34 -6.90 -4.99
CA PRO A 175 20.76 -5.85 -4.17
C PRO A 175 19.31 -5.55 -4.59
N ALA A 176 18.45 -5.33 -3.60
CA ALA A 176 17.11 -4.82 -3.82
C ALA A 176 17.13 -3.35 -4.28
N ASP A 177 16.03 -2.88 -4.87
CA ASP A 177 15.87 -1.47 -5.24
C ASP A 177 16.10 -0.53 -4.05
N GLU A 178 17.13 0.31 -4.18
CA GLU A 178 17.60 1.21 -3.13
C GLU A 178 16.55 2.27 -2.77
N VAL A 179 15.73 2.71 -3.74
CA VAL A 179 14.66 3.69 -3.49
C VAL A 179 13.61 3.08 -2.56
N ALA A 180 13.18 1.85 -2.84
CA ALA A 180 12.24 1.13 -2.01
C ALA A 180 12.80 0.85 -0.60
N VAL A 181 14.08 0.46 -0.50
CA VAL A 181 14.77 0.22 0.78
C VAL A 181 14.85 1.51 1.61
N ASN A 182 15.20 2.64 1.00
CA ASN A 182 15.29 3.91 1.69
C ASN A 182 13.91 4.41 2.15
N LYS A 183 12.84 4.23 1.35
CA LYS A 183 11.46 4.53 1.78
C LYS A 183 11.08 3.70 3.02
N GLN A 184 11.39 2.41 3.04
CA GLN A 184 11.09 1.53 4.18
C GLN A 184 11.88 1.92 5.43
N ARG A 185 13.16 2.28 5.28
CA ARG A 185 13.99 2.76 6.40
C ARG A 185 13.42 4.05 6.99
N PHE A 186 13.06 5.01 6.15
CA PHE A 186 12.46 6.26 6.60
C PHE A 186 11.14 6.04 7.35
N GLN A 187 10.25 5.17 6.85
CA GLN A 187 9.00 4.86 7.54
C GLN A 187 9.24 4.21 8.90
N LEU A 188 10.23 3.32 8.98
CA LEU A 188 10.58 2.67 10.24
C LEU A 188 11.17 3.67 11.27
N GLU A 189 12.00 4.61 10.81
CA GLU A 189 12.53 5.70 11.66
C GLU A 189 11.41 6.61 12.18
N ARG A 190 10.42 6.92 11.33
CA ARG A 190 9.24 7.71 11.71
C ARG A 190 8.42 7.01 12.80
N LEU A 191 8.14 5.71 12.63
CA LEU A 191 7.43 4.90 13.64
C LEU A 191 8.21 4.86 14.96
N ALA A 192 9.55 4.75 14.89
CA ALA A 192 10.40 4.77 16.08
C ALA A 192 10.32 6.11 16.84
N GLN A 193 10.17 7.24 16.15
CA GLN A 193 9.95 8.55 16.78
C GLN A 193 8.60 8.64 17.51
N GLN A 194 7.60 7.89 17.06
CA GLN A 194 6.30 7.74 17.71
C GLN A 194 6.32 6.71 18.85
N GLY A 195 7.47 6.09 19.12
CA GLY A 195 7.63 5.07 20.16
C GLY A 195 7.28 3.64 19.71
N ILE A 196 6.88 3.45 18.44
CA ILE A 196 6.57 2.14 17.88
C ILE A 196 7.85 1.49 17.37
N LYS A 197 8.19 0.33 17.93
CA LYS A 197 9.38 -0.44 17.55
C LYS A 197 8.96 -1.81 17.06
N PRO A 198 9.64 -2.38 16.04
CA PRO A 198 9.40 -3.76 15.66
C PRO A 198 9.54 -4.71 16.85
N ARG A 199 8.66 -5.69 16.93
CA ARG A 199 8.71 -6.74 17.94
C ARG A 199 9.97 -7.58 17.76
N ALA A 200 10.56 -7.99 18.87
CA ALA A 200 11.66 -8.96 18.82
C ALA A 200 11.15 -10.30 18.25
N GLU A 201 9.98 -10.73 18.71
CA GLU A 201 9.30 -11.96 18.31
C GLU A 201 7.87 -11.67 17.85
N LEU A 202 7.48 -12.27 16.72
CA LEU A 202 6.11 -12.18 16.22
C LEU A 202 5.19 -13.14 16.97
N PRO A 203 3.92 -12.76 17.21
CA PRO A 203 2.93 -13.63 17.83
C PRO A 203 2.73 -14.92 17.02
N ARG A 204 2.32 -15.98 17.70
CA ARG A 204 2.00 -17.28 17.11
C ARG A 204 0.54 -17.39 16.81
#